data_AF-A0A3D4UPM3-F1
#
_entry.id   AF-A0A3D4UPM3-F1
#
_cell.length_a   1.000
_cell.length_b   1.000
_cell.length_c   1.000
_cell.angle_alpha   90.00
_cell.angle_beta   90.00
_cell.angle_gamma   90.00
#
_symmetry.space_group_name_H-M   'P 1'
#
loop_
_entity.id
_entity.type
_entity.pdbx_description
1 polymer ?
#
loop_
_entity_poly.entity_id
_entity_poly.type
_entity_poly.pdbx_seq_one_letter_code
_entity_poly.pdbx_strand_id
1 'polypeptide(L)'
;MTLKLLARTLTSLTCAALTGAGLPMIATAAIAMSSTSLTAQVSTSSDDTESRKTKRDLLIKLSKPITVDVENQPIADLFDFIADVTGAELEPIYLNDNISSDGIDPETEITIKVTEVAALTVLERILARAQRSAGLGQEYTWQFTGYGTIEFGPKTELNRNKRLELYEVADLLYVVPDFAGAPEFDLQSAVQAAGGGGGGTSSPFSSGGNNDTDIKTLEERAQELSDLITSVVEPDQWAELGGDGATIRYYNKSFIITAPDYIHRQIVGYDFWPSKLQQVRKVDGRQTTVIKPYTKTSTKTRSNTSSKP
;
A
#
# COMPACT_ATOMS: atom_id res chain seq x y z
N MET A 1 -50.57 -46.60 19.64
CA MET A 1 -49.16 -46.93 19.98
C MET A 1 -48.51 -45.65 20.49
N THR A 2 -47.88 -45.75 21.65
CA THR A 2 -47.71 -44.70 22.67
C THR A 2 -46.66 -43.62 22.36
N LEU A 3 -47.06 -42.39 22.71
CA LEU A 3 -46.26 -41.16 22.90
C LEU A 3 -45.08 -41.39 23.86
N LYS A 4 -43.88 -40.88 23.55
CA LYS A 4 -42.84 -40.58 24.56
C LYS A 4 -42.02 -39.34 24.18
N LEU A 5 -42.36 -38.27 24.88
CA LEU A 5 -41.61 -37.04 25.12
C LEU A 5 -40.41 -37.35 26.03
N LEU A 6 -39.23 -36.77 25.79
CA LEU A 6 -38.26 -36.52 26.87
C LEU A 6 -37.21 -35.47 26.52
N ALA A 7 -37.24 -34.41 27.31
CA ALA A 7 -36.34 -33.27 27.36
C ALA A 7 -35.01 -33.58 28.06
N ARG A 8 -33.95 -32.85 27.72
CA ARG A 8 -32.71 -32.67 28.51
C ARG A 8 -32.18 -31.25 28.28
N THR A 9 -32.52 -30.30 29.16
CA THR A 9 -31.74 -29.80 30.32
C THR A 9 -30.58 -28.87 29.95
N LEU A 10 -30.86 -27.55 30.01
CA LEU A 10 -29.86 -26.49 30.26
C LEU A 10 -29.36 -26.58 31.71
N THR A 11 -28.09 -26.27 31.93
CA THR A 11 -27.52 -26.08 33.27
C THR A 11 -26.90 -24.70 33.33
N SER A 12 -27.59 -23.75 33.97
CA SER A 12 -27.05 -22.47 34.41
C SER A 12 -26.43 -22.65 35.80
N LEU A 13 -25.22 -22.11 35.99
CA LEU A 13 -24.56 -22.06 37.29
C LEU A 13 -24.56 -20.62 37.79
N THR A 14 -25.53 -20.31 38.64
CA THR A 14 -25.55 -19.12 39.51
C THR A 14 -24.96 -19.54 40.86
N CYS A 15 -23.89 -18.88 41.30
CA CYS A 15 -23.36 -19.05 42.66
C CYS A 15 -23.49 -17.73 43.45
N ALA A 16 -23.89 -17.90 44.70
CA ALA A 16 -24.54 -16.91 45.54
C ALA A 16 -23.57 -15.92 46.19
N ALA A 17 -24.11 -14.73 46.47
CA ALA A 17 -23.55 -13.75 47.39
C ALA A 17 -23.68 -14.23 48.84
N LEU A 18 -22.59 -14.15 49.61
CA LEU A 18 -22.62 -14.18 51.07
C LEU A 18 -22.05 -12.86 51.60
N THR A 19 -22.87 -12.15 52.36
CA THR A 19 -22.51 -11.02 53.21
C THR A 19 -22.00 -11.55 54.55
N GLY A 20 -20.93 -10.96 55.08
CA GLY A 20 -20.42 -11.28 56.43
C GLY A 20 -19.12 -10.56 56.76
N ALA A 21 -19.20 -9.64 57.71
CA ALA A 21 -18.17 -8.71 58.14
C ALA A 21 -16.92 -9.38 58.77
N GLY A 22 -15.74 -8.79 58.55
CA GLY A 22 -14.52 -9.09 59.30
C GLY A 22 -13.22 -8.77 58.53
N LEU A 23 -12.66 -7.58 58.76
CA LEU A 23 -11.25 -7.25 58.50
C LEU A 23 -10.48 -7.28 59.84
N PRO A 24 -9.13 -7.26 59.92
CA PRO A 24 -8.11 -7.25 58.85
C PRO A 24 -6.91 -8.21 59.07
N MET A 25 -6.30 -8.72 58.00
CA MET A 25 -4.82 -8.80 57.87
C MET A 25 -4.47 -9.19 56.43
N ILE A 26 -4.19 -8.21 55.57
CA ILE A 26 -3.66 -8.47 54.22
C ILE A 26 -2.24 -7.93 54.19
N ALA A 27 -1.29 -8.86 54.08
CA ALA A 27 0.09 -8.59 53.78
C ALA A 27 0.19 -7.79 52.47
N THR A 28 0.85 -6.63 52.53
CA THR A 28 1.22 -5.81 51.38
C THR A 28 2.30 -6.53 50.57
N ALA A 29 1.88 -7.36 49.61
CA ALA A 29 2.73 -7.73 48.49
C ALA A 29 2.74 -6.55 47.50
N ALA A 30 3.79 -5.74 47.53
CA ALA A 30 4.06 -4.73 46.52
C ALA A 30 4.35 -5.44 45.19
N ILE A 31 3.34 -5.60 44.35
CA ILE A 31 3.52 -5.98 42.95
C ILE A 31 4.02 -4.73 42.24
N ALA A 32 5.33 -4.67 42.01
CA ALA A 32 5.94 -3.71 41.11
C ALA A 32 5.37 -3.96 39.70
N MET A 33 4.36 -3.17 39.31
CA MET A 33 3.91 -3.12 37.92
C MET A 33 5.01 -2.47 37.10
N SER A 34 5.85 -3.30 36.49
CA SER A 34 6.70 -2.85 35.39
C SER A 34 5.76 -2.46 34.26
N SER A 35 5.59 -1.16 34.04
CA SER A 35 4.91 -0.61 32.88
C SER A 35 5.78 -0.88 31.66
N THR A 36 5.75 -2.11 31.16
CA THR A 36 6.23 -2.41 29.82
C THR A 36 5.23 -1.76 28.89
N SER A 37 5.53 -0.54 28.47
CA SER A 37 4.88 0.11 27.35
C SER A 37 5.03 -0.83 26.15
N LEU A 38 3.96 -1.55 25.84
CA LEU A 38 3.80 -2.29 24.59
C LEU A 38 3.78 -1.23 23.49
N THR A 39 4.95 -0.93 22.94
CA THR A 39 5.03 -0.29 21.63
C THR A 39 4.55 -1.33 20.63
N ALA A 40 3.24 -1.36 20.40
CA ALA A 40 2.66 -2.02 19.26
C ALA A 40 3.15 -1.25 18.03
N GLN A 41 4.29 -1.70 17.46
CA GLN A 41 4.61 -1.38 16.09
C GLN A 41 3.56 -2.09 15.23
N VAL A 42 2.46 -1.39 14.98
CA VAL A 42 1.46 -1.82 14.02
C VAL A 42 2.05 -1.56 12.65
N SER A 43 2.80 -2.51 12.11
CA SER A 43 3.02 -2.61 10.68
C SER A 43 1.68 -2.99 10.04
N THR A 44 0.89 -1.98 9.65
CA THR A 44 -0.43 -2.08 9.00
C THR A 44 -0.33 -2.59 7.54
N SER A 45 0.45 -3.63 7.31
CA SER A 45 0.27 -4.47 6.14
C SER A 45 -0.76 -5.53 6.53
N SER A 46 -1.97 -5.44 6.00
CA SER A 46 -3.10 -6.36 6.28
C SER A 46 -2.85 -7.81 5.88
N ASP A 47 -1.67 -8.10 5.30
CA ASP A 47 -1.26 -9.44 4.92
C ASP A 47 -0.59 -10.19 6.07
N ASP A 48 -1.16 -11.35 6.39
CA ASP A 48 -0.53 -12.38 7.20
C ASP A 48 0.88 -12.72 6.67
N THR A 49 1.75 -13.19 7.56
CA THR A 49 3.14 -13.51 7.18
C THR A 49 3.18 -14.59 6.08
N GLU A 50 2.23 -15.52 6.11
CA GLU A 50 2.10 -16.58 5.11
C GLU A 50 1.63 -16.06 3.76
N SER A 51 0.55 -15.26 3.71
CA SER A 51 0.07 -14.68 2.45
C SER A 51 1.13 -13.80 1.79
N ARG A 52 1.87 -13.00 2.58
CA ARG A 52 2.99 -12.20 2.09
C ARG A 52 4.08 -13.05 1.44
N LYS A 53 4.40 -14.21 2.03
CA LYS A 53 5.38 -15.14 1.47
C LYS A 53 4.88 -15.72 0.15
N THR A 54 3.61 -16.14 0.10
CA THR A 54 2.97 -16.67 -1.12
C THR A 54 2.99 -15.64 -2.25
N LYS A 55 2.55 -14.40 -1.97
CA LYS A 55 2.57 -13.29 -2.95
C LYS A 55 3.98 -13.02 -3.48
N ARG A 56 4.97 -12.99 -2.58
CA ARG A 56 6.38 -12.84 -2.96
C ARG A 56 6.87 -13.99 -3.85
N ASP A 57 6.57 -15.23 -3.50
CA ASP A 57 6.98 -16.41 -4.26
C ASP A 57 6.33 -16.41 -5.66
N LEU A 58 5.07 -15.98 -5.75
CA LEU A 58 4.35 -15.79 -7.01
C LEU A 58 5.01 -14.71 -7.89
N LEU A 59 5.38 -13.56 -7.32
CA LEU A 59 6.13 -12.53 -8.06
C LEU A 59 7.47 -13.04 -8.59
N ILE A 60 8.18 -13.85 -7.81
CA ILE A 60 9.43 -14.45 -8.27
C ILE A 60 9.17 -15.37 -9.47
N LYS A 61 8.10 -16.18 -9.44
CA LYS A 61 7.69 -17.02 -10.57
C LYS A 61 7.38 -16.18 -11.81
N LEU A 62 6.65 -15.07 -11.67
CA LEU A 62 6.31 -14.19 -12.79
C LEU A 62 7.45 -13.26 -13.25
N SER A 63 8.54 -13.16 -12.49
CA SER A 63 9.76 -12.46 -12.92
C SER A 63 10.63 -13.26 -13.89
N LYS A 64 10.30 -14.54 -14.12
CA LYS A 64 11.01 -15.41 -15.07
C LYS A 64 10.90 -14.82 -16.48
N PRO A 65 12.03 -14.70 -17.22
CA PRO A 65 11.99 -14.27 -18.61
C PRO A 65 11.32 -15.32 -19.48
N ILE A 66 10.40 -14.88 -20.32
CA ILE A 66 9.74 -15.70 -21.34
C ILE A 66 9.85 -15.03 -22.71
N THR A 67 9.80 -15.86 -23.74
CA THR A 67 9.78 -15.44 -25.15
C THR A 67 8.47 -15.93 -25.73
N VAL A 68 7.71 -15.03 -26.34
CA VAL A 68 6.40 -15.30 -26.93
C VAL A 68 6.39 -14.65 -28.30
N ASP A 69 6.11 -15.43 -29.33
CA ASP A 69 5.98 -14.98 -30.72
C ASP A 69 4.71 -15.64 -31.28
N VAL A 70 3.61 -14.93 -31.18
CA VAL A 70 2.28 -15.45 -31.52
C VAL A 70 1.51 -14.43 -32.36
N GLU A 71 0.77 -14.97 -33.33
CA GLU A 71 -0.12 -14.23 -34.22
C GLU A 71 -1.52 -14.81 -34.08
N ASN A 72 -2.50 -13.93 -33.85
CA ASN A 72 -3.93 -14.26 -33.69
C ASN A 72 -4.18 -15.48 -32.79
N GLN A 73 -3.64 -15.45 -31.57
CA GLN A 73 -3.90 -16.51 -30.58
C GLN A 73 -4.98 -16.07 -29.59
N PRO A 74 -5.91 -16.98 -29.21
CA PRO A 74 -6.87 -16.72 -28.14
C PRO A 74 -6.16 -16.32 -26.85
N ILE A 75 -6.72 -15.35 -26.14
CA ILE A 75 -6.10 -14.82 -24.92
C ILE A 75 -6.06 -15.84 -23.80
N ALA A 76 -7.05 -16.75 -23.73
CA ALA A 76 -7.11 -17.82 -22.75
C ALA A 76 -5.86 -18.73 -22.84
N ASP A 77 -5.50 -19.16 -24.05
CA ASP A 77 -4.31 -19.99 -24.29
C ASP A 77 -3.01 -19.28 -23.87
N LEU A 78 -2.95 -17.95 -24.01
CA LEU A 78 -1.80 -17.16 -23.57
C LEU A 78 -1.69 -17.08 -22.04
N PHE A 79 -2.81 -17.00 -21.33
CA PHE A 79 -2.82 -17.03 -19.88
C PHE A 79 -2.39 -18.40 -19.35
N ASP A 80 -2.91 -19.48 -19.94
CA ASP A 80 -2.52 -20.85 -19.62
C ASP A 80 -1.03 -21.07 -19.89
N PHE A 81 -0.52 -20.59 -21.03
CA PHE A 81 0.92 -20.65 -21.33
C PHE A 81 1.77 -19.94 -20.27
N ILE A 82 1.36 -18.75 -19.81
CA ILE A 82 2.08 -18.03 -18.75
C ILE A 82 2.02 -18.82 -17.44
N ALA A 83 0.86 -19.35 -17.07
CA ALA A 83 0.69 -20.18 -15.87
C ALA A 83 1.60 -21.41 -15.92
N ASP A 84 1.62 -22.13 -17.04
CA ASP A 84 2.42 -23.35 -17.24
C ASP A 84 3.93 -23.10 -17.18
N VAL A 85 4.40 -22.07 -17.88
CA VAL A 85 5.84 -21.75 -17.94
C VAL A 85 6.35 -21.22 -16.60
N THR A 86 5.54 -20.41 -15.91
CA THR A 86 5.97 -19.75 -14.67
C THR A 86 5.68 -20.61 -13.44
N GLY A 87 4.65 -21.45 -13.48
CA GLY A 87 4.05 -22.14 -12.34
C GLY A 87 3.32 -21.19 -11.38
N ALA A 88 2.95 -19.99 -11.87
CA ALA A 88 2.20 -19.00 -11.09
C ALA A 88 0.71 -19.32 -11.12
N GLU A 89 0.03 -19.01 -10.02
CA GLU A 89 -1.41 -19.19 -9.88
C GLU A 89 -2.10 -17.93 -10.37
N LEU A 90 -2.81 -18.06 -11.49
CA LEU A 90 -3.43 -16.98 -12.24
C LEU A 90 -4.95 -17.19 -12.26
N GLU A 91 -5.70 -16.15 -11.94
CA GLU A 91 -7.16 -16.14 -11.89
C GLU A 91 -7.69 -15.08 -12.89
N PRO A 92 -7.74 -15.41 -14.19
CA PRO A 92 -8.42 -14.57 -15.17
C PRO A 92 -9.91 -14.46 -14.83
N ILE A 93 -10.46 -13.25 -14.89
CA ILE A 93 -11.91 -13.03 -14.79
C ILE A 93 -12.48 -13.04 -16.22
N TYR A 94 -13.10 -14.16 -16.61
CA TYR A 94 -13.68 -14.29 -17.95
C TYR A 94 -15.13 -13.82 -18.01
N LEU A 95 -15.57 -13.41 -19.20
CA LEU A 95 -16.96 -12.98 -19.46
C LEU A 95 -17.97 -14.11 -19.30
N ASN A 96 -17.55 -15.36 -19.52
CA ASN A 96 -18.40 -16.55 -19.42
C ASN A 96 -18.48 -17.11 -17.99
N ASP A 97 -17.72 -16.57 -17.03
CA ASP A 97 -17.81 -16.99 -15.64
C ASP A 97 -19.11 -16.46 -15.03
N ASN A 98 -19.89 -17.35 -14.42
CA ASN A 98 -21.18 -17.03 -13.78
C ASN A 98 -21.07 -16.05 -12.58
N ILE A 99 -19.87 -15.58 -12.27
CA ILE A 99 -19.53 -14.77 -11.10
C ILE A 99 -19.56 -13.27 -11.43
N SER A 100 -19.29 -12.92 -12.69
CA SER A 100 -19.02 -11.54 -13.09
C SER A 100 -20.02 -11.07 -14.14
N SER A 101 -20.47 -9.82 -14.03
CA SER A 101 -21.34 -9.21 -15.05
C SER A 101 -20.56 -8.74 -16.28
N ASP A 102 -19.25 -8.68 -16.13
CA ASP A 102 -18.28 -8.13 -17.06
C ASP A 102 -17.00 -8.98 -16.96
N GLY A 103 -16.20 -9.08 -18.02
CA GLY A 103 -15.06 -9.97 -18.03
C GLY A 103 -14.23 -9.89 -19.30
N ILE A 104 -13.12 -10.62 -19.29
CA ILE A 104 -12.28 -10.80 -20.48
C ILE A 104 -12.97 -11.82 -21.40
N ASP A 105 -13.10 -11.50 -22.68
CA ASP A 105 -13.53 -12.48 -23.68
C ASP A 105 -12.37 -13.46 -23.98
N PRO A 106 -12.49 -14.76 -23.63
CA PRO A 106 -11.41 -15.75 -23.80
C PRO A 106 -11.00 -15.97 -25.26
N GLU A 107 -11.90 -15.68 -26.21
CA GLU A 107 -11.66 -15.83 -27.65
C GLU A 107 -10.99 -14.60 -28.26
N THR A 108 -10.65 -13.58 -27.46
CA THR A 108 -9.97 -12.38 -27.96
C THR A 108 -8.62 -12.76 -28.56
N GLU A 109 -8.47 -12.55 -29.86
CA GLU A 109 -7.23 -12.82 -30.57
C GLU A 109 -6.16 -11.75 -30.28
N ILE A 110 -4.99 -12.19 -29.81
CA ILE A 110 -3.87 -11.33 -29.47
C ILE A 110 -2.66 -11.67 -30.35
N THR A 111 -2.06 -10.62 -30.92
CA THR A 111 -0.77 -10.69 -31.61
C THR A 111 0.31 -10.00 -30.77
N ILE A 112 1.33 -10.76 -30.36
CA ILE A 112 2.42 -10.25 -29.52
C ILE A 112 3.74 -10.96 -29.83
N LYS A 113 4.80 -10.17 -29.98
CA LYS A 113 6.18 -10.62 -30.13
C LYS A 113 7.05 -10.00 -29.05
N VAL A 114 7.59 -10.83 -28.17
CA VAL A 114 8.45 -10.45 -27.06
C VAL A 114 9.55 -11.50 -26.87
N THR A 115 10.75 -11.05 -26.52
CA THR A 115 11.92 -11.92 -26.34
C THR A 115 12.59 -11.58 -25.02
N GLU A 116 12.78 -12.59 -24.17
CA GLU A 116 13.40 -12.47 -22.85
C GLU A 116 12.78 -11.39 -21.92
N VAL A 117 11.46 -11.29 -21.93
CA VAL A 117 10.72 -10.33 -21.08
C VAL A 117 10.14 -11.04 -19.87
N ALA A 118 10.12 -10.40 -18.69
CA ALA A 118 9.50 -10.96 -17.49
C ALA A 118 8.03 -11.31 -17.76
N ALA A 119 7.59 -12.49 -17.33
CA ALA A 119 6.24 -12.98 -17.59
C ALA A 119 5.14 -12.02 -17.11
N LEU A 120 5.33 -11.33 -15.97
CA LEU A 120 4.40 -10.30 -15.50
C LEU A 120 4.27 -9.13 -16.48
N THR A 121 5.38 -8.69 -17.06
CA THR A 121 5.37 -7.64 -18.09
C THR A 121 4.74 -8.13 -19.40
N VAL A 122 4.85 -9.42 -19.71
CA VAL A 122 4.14 -10.01 -20.85
C VAL A 122 2.64 -10.05 -20.57
N LEU A 123 2.21 -10.43 -19.37
CA LEU A 123 0.81 -10.38 -18.92
C LEU A 123 0.24 -8.95 -19.06
N GLU A 124 0.92 -7.93 -18.53
CA GLU A 124 0.50 -6.53 -18.66
C GLU A 124 0.38 -6.09 -20.12
N ARG A 125 1.30 -6.53 -20.98
CA ARG A 125 1.26 -6.25 -22.43
C ARG A 125 0.12 -6.96 -23.16
N ILE A 126 -0.30 -8.12 -22.67
CA ILE A 126 -1.45 -8.85 -23.18
C ILE A 126 -2.73 -8.12 -22.75
N LEU A 127 -2.88 -7.78 -21.48
CA LEU A 127 -4.02 -7.02 -20.96
C LEU A 127 -4.19 -5.67 -21.69
N ALA A 128 -3.09 -4.94 -21.91
CA ALA A 128 -3.13 -3.68 -22.67
C ALA A 128 -3.52 -3.84 -24.15
N ARG A 129 -3.31 -5.02 -24.75
CA ARG A 129 -3.80 -5.34 -26.11
C ARG A 129 -5.25 -5.78 -26.10
N ALA A 130 -5.63 -6.58 -25.11
CA ALA A 130 -7.01 -7.00 -24.89
C ALA A 130 -7.91 -5.78 -24.68
N GLN A 131 -7.48 -4.80 -23.88
CA GLN A 131 -8.20 -3.54 -23.70
C GLN A 131 -8.42 -2.75 -25.00
N ARG A 132 -7.47 -2.80 -25.95
CA ARG A 132 -7.65 -2.15 -27.27
C ARG A 132 -8.66 -2.87 -28.15
N SER A 133 -8.83 -4.17 -27.93
CA SER A 133 -9.72 -5.04 -28.70
C SER A 133 -11.12 -5.11 -28.05
N ALA A 134 -11.20 -4.86 -26.74
CA ALA A 134 -12.43 -4.72 -25.99
C ALA A 134 -13.19 -3.45 -26.39
N GLY A 135 -14.51 -3.47 -26.15
CA GLY A 135 -15.38 -2.32 -26.41
C GLY A 135 -14.95 -1.05 -25.64
N LEU A 136 -15.47 0.10 -26.08
CA LEU A 136 -15.17 1.39 -25.47
C LEU A 136 -15.46 1.38 -23.96
N GLY A 137 -14.48 1.78 -23.16
CA GLY A 137 -14.62 1.98 -21.71
C GLY A 137 -14.15 0.82 -20.82
N GLN A 138 -13.76 -0.32 -21.40
CA GLN A 138 -13.20 -1.42 -20.61
C GLN A 138 -11.72 -1.20 -20.32
N GLU A 139 -11.36 -1.20 -19.04
CA GLU A 139 -9.97 -1.06 -18.61
C GLU A 139 -9.55 -2.30 -17.83
N TYR A 140 -8.42 -2.88 -18.25
CA TYR A 140 -7.93 -4.12 -17.68
C TYR A 140 -6.70 -3.90 -16.81
N THR A 141 -6.67 -4.54 -15.65
CA THR A 141 -5.52 -4.55 -14.75
C THR A 141 -5.47 -5.87 -14.00
N TRP A 142 -4.46 -6.02 -13.16
CA TRP A 142 -4.26 -7.19 -12.31
C TRP A 142 -4.12 -6.74 -10.86
N GLN A 143 -4.39 -7.62 -9.90
CA GLN A 143 -4.23 -7.35 -8.47
C GLN A 143 -4.01 -8.65 -7.67
N PHE A 144 -3.50 -8.55 -6.45
CA PHE A 144 -3.40 -9.72 -5.56
C PHE A 144 -4.70 -9.96 -4.81
N THR A 145 -5.08 -11.23 -4.72
CA THR A 145 -6.12 -11.70 -3.82
C THR A 145 -5.61 -11.77 -2.38
N GLY A 146 -6.51 -11.84 -1.40
CA GLY A 146 -6.14 -11.98 0.02
C GLY A 146 -5.37 -13.26 0.35
N TYR A 147 -5.58 -14.32 -0.43
CA TYR A 147 -4.95 -15.63 -0.26
C TYR A 147 -3.67 -15.81 -1.10
N GLY A 148 -3.28 -14.80 -1.88
CA GLY A 148 -1.95 -14.71 -2.47
C GLY A 148 -1.83 -15.17 -3.93
N THR A 149 -2.94 -15.25 -4.65
CA THR A 149 -3.00 -15.46 -6.11
C THR A 149 -3.08 -14.11 -6.84
N ILE A 150 -2.89 -14.09 -8.16
CA ILE A 150 -3.13 -12.90 -8.97
C ILE A 150 -4.42 -13.07 -9.74
N GLU A 151 -5.38 -12.19 -9.46
CA GLU A 151 -6.59 -12.01 -10.26
C GLU A 151 -6.40 -10.86 -11.26
N PHE A 152 -6.98 -10.97 -12.45
CA PHE A 152 -6.91 -9.91 -13.46
C PHE A 152 -8.12 -9.89 -14.37
N GLY A 153 -8.49 -8.69 -14.82
CA GLY A 153 -9.74 -8.46 -15.52
C GLY A 153 -10.16 -6.99 -15.57
N PRO A 154 -11.43 -6.74 -15.89
CA PRO A 154 -12.04 -5.41 -15.81
C PRO A 154 -11.88 -4.77 -14.43
N LYS A 155 -11.51 -3.49 -14.39
CA LYS A 155 -11.48 -2.70 -13.14
C LYS A 155 -12.83 -2.73 -12.42
N THR A 156 -13.93 -2.73 -13.16
CA THR A 156 -15.32 -2.82 -12.65
C THR A 156 -15.54 -4.04 -11.75
N GLU A 157 -14.96 -5.20 -12.12
CA GLU A 157 -15.04 -6.42 -11.33
C GLU A 157 -14.02 -6.44 -10.19
N LEU A 158 -12.78 -5.98 -10.45
CA LEU A 158 -11.73 -5.91 -9.42
C LEU A 158 -12.09 -4.95 -8.26
N ASN A 159 -12.91 -3.92 -8.55
CA ASN A 159 -13.46 -3.00 -7.56
C ASN A 159 -14.36 -3.68 -6.54
N ARG A 160 -14.87 -4.90 -6.78
CA ARG A 160 -15.68 -5.63 -5.79
C ARG A 160 -14.86 -6.02 -4.55
N ASN A 161 -13.56 -6.26 -4.73
CA ASN A 161 -12.65 -6.69 -3.67
C ASN A 161 -11.90 -5.49 -3.07
N LYS A 162 -12.61 -4.66 -2.30
CA LYS A 162 -12.01 -3.49 -1.61
C LYS A 162 -11.50 -3.90 -0.23
N ARG A 163 -10.38 -3.33 0.17
CA ARG A 163 -9.90 -3.40 1.55
C ARG A 163 -9.54 -2.03 2.08
N LEU A 164 -9.65 -1.90 3.40
CA LEU A 164 -9.26 -0.72 4.14
C LEU A 164 -7.79 -0.84 4.55
N GLU A 165 -6.99 0.16 4.18
CA GLU A 165 -5.60 0.31 4.61
C GLU A 165 -5.38 1.66 5.29
N LEU A 166 -4.48 1.68 6.27
CA LEU A 166 -4.09 2.87 7.01
C LEU A 166 -2.66 3.27 6.62
N TYR A 167 -2.53 4.46 6.05
CA TYR A 167 -1.28 5.05 5.60
C TYR A 167 -0.87 6.19 6.53
N GLU A 168 0.21 6.03 7.29
CA GLU A 168 0.77 7.13 8.07
C GLU A 168 1.48 8.13 7.15
N VAL A 169 1.09 9.40 7.22
CA VAL A 169 1.63 10.47 6.37
C VAL A 169 2.26 11.61 7.17
N ALA A 170 2.44 11.41 8.48
CA ALA A 170 2.96 12.43 9.40
C ALA A 170 4.28 13.06 8.91
N ASP A 171 5.20 12.23 8.39
CA ASP A 171 6.50 12.66 7.87
C ASP A 171 6.36 13.50 6.59
N LEU A 172 5.42 13.13 5.71
CA LEU A 172 5.15 13.86 4.45
C LEU A 172 4.51 15.23 4.69
N LEU A 173 3.76 15.38 5.79
CA LEU A 173 3.08 16.63 6.14
C LEU A 173 3.98 17.61 6.92
N TYR A 174 5.17 17.18 7.34
CA TYR A 174 6.07 18.00 8.15
C TYR A 174 6.82 19.04 7.29
N VAL A 175 6.84 20.28 7.75
CA VAL A 175 7.61 21.36 7.13
C VAL A 175 8.60 21.90 8.15
N VAL A 176 9.88 21.94 7.78
CA VAL A 176 10.91 22.63 8.56
C VAL A 176 10.67 24.13 8.36
N PRO A 177 10.33 24.89 9.41
CA PRO A 177 10.14 26.33 9.26
C PRO A 177 11.47 26.97 8.86
N ASP A 178 11.46 27.75 7.79
CA ASP A 178 12.62 28.54 7.40
C ASP A 178 12.62 29.85 8.19
N PHE A 179 13.56 29.98 9.13
CA PHE A 179 13.77 31.20 9.90
C PHE A 179 14.87 32.06 9.27
N ALA A 180 14.81 32.30 7.96
CA ALA A 180 15.72 33.19 7.25
C ALA A 180 15.60 34.67 7.66
N GLY A 181 14.53 35.04 8.37
CA GLY A 181 14.29 36.39 8.89
C GLY A 181 14.68 36.54 10.36
N ALA A 182 15.91 36.16 10.74
CA ALA A 182 16.40 36.51 12.07
C ALA A 182 16.41 38.05 12.20
N PRO A 183 15.86 38.62 13.28
CA PRO A 183 15.94 40.06 13.51
C PRO A 183 17.41 40.49 13.49
N GLU A 184 17.76 41.53 12.72
CA GLU A 184 19.06 42.16 12.88
C GLU A 184 19.09 42.83 14.25
N PHE A 185 19.79 42.19 15.19
CA PHE A 185 19.99 42.74 16.52
C PHE A 185 21.08 43.81 16.45
N ASP A 186 20.66 45.07 16.31
CA ASP A 186 21.58 46.20 16.40
C ASP A 186 22.01 46.42 17.86
N LEU A 187 23.17 45.84 18.21
CA LEU A 187 23.83 46.02 19.50
C LEU A 187 24.19 47.49 19.78
N GLN A 188 24.33 48.32 18.75
CA GLN A 188 24.77 49.70 18.89
C GLN A 188 23.65 50.58 19.48
N SER A 189 22.39 50.38 19.06
CA SER A 189 21.23 51.06 19.62
C SER A 189 20.84 50.53 21.01
N ALA A 190 21.02 49.23 21.28
CA ALA A 190 20.82 48.65 22.60
C ALA A 190 21.83 49.17 23.65
N VAL A 191 23.09 49.37 23.27
CA VAL A 191 24.14 49.92 24.16
C VAL A 191 23.98 51.43 24.38
N GLN A 192 23.51 52.19 23.39
CA GLN A 192 23.18 53.62 23.56
C GLN A 192 21.96 53.82 24.48
N ALA A 193 20.98 52.90 24.45
CA ALA A 193 19.85 52.89 25.39
C ALA A 193 20.26 52.50 26.83
N ALA A 194 21.34 51.72 27.01
CA ALA A 194 21.87 51.34 28.32
C ALA A 194 22.73 52.45 28.99
N GLY A 195 23.19 53.44 28.22
CA GLY A 195 24.04 54.54 28.70
C GLY A 195 23.31 55.82 29.11
N GLY A 196 21.99 55.89 28.94
CA GLY A 196 21.19 57.09 29.24
C GLY A 196 20.05 56.78 30.21
N GLY A 197 20.15 57.27 31.44
CA GLY A 197 19.08 57.16 32.42
C GLY A 197 17.80 57.87 31.98
N GLY A 198 16.67 57.20 32.09
CA GLY A 198 15.34 57.80 31.85
C GLY A 198 14.35 56.74 31.36
N GLY A 199 13.33 56.46 32.18
CA GLY A 199 12.45 55.30 32.04
C GLY A 199 11.59 55.25 30.77
N GLY A 200 11.23 54.02 30.42
CA GLY A 200 10.35 53.69 29.30
C GLY A 200 10.70 52.31 28.77
N THR A 201 10.19 51.27 29.40
CA THR A 201 10.35 49.86 28.99
C THR A 201 9.61 49.61 27.67
N SER A 202 10.20 50.07 26.56
CA SER A 202 9.81 49.67 25.22
C SER A 202 10.68 48.48 24.84
N SER A 203 10.12 47.28 25.01
CA SER A 203 10.78 46.04 24.63
C SER A 203 11.15 46.12 23.14
N PRO A 204 12.44 45.98 22.75
CA PRO A 204 12.86 46.07 21.34
C PRO A 204 12.30 44.93 20.46
N PHE A 205 11.52 44.02 21.05
CA PHE A 205 10.76 42.98 20.36
C PHE A 205 9.34 43.41 19.96
N SER A 206 8.92 44.65 20.22
CA SER A 206 7.52 45.08 19.97
C SER A 206 7.26 45.67 18.58
N SER A 207 8.25 45.75 17.70
CA SER A 207 8.08 46.33 16.36
C SER A 207 9.04 45.68 15.37
N GLY A 208 8.61 44.60 14.73
CA GLY A 208 9.44 43.90 13.76
C GLY A 208 8.71 42.75 13.09
N GLY A 209 8.04 43.07 11.98
CA GLY A 209 7.70 42.11 10.92
C GLY A 209 6.68 41.04 11.28
N ASN A 210 5.43 41.26 10.88
CA ASN A 210 4.56 40.17 10.43
C ASN A 210 5.19 39.55 9.17
N ASN A 211 6.28 38.81 9.32
CA ASN A 211 6.60 37.72 8.41
C ASN A 211 5.85 36.52 8.95
N ASP A 212 4.52 36.59 8.88
CA ASP A 212 3.69 35.39 8.93
C ASP A 212 4.01 34.67 7.62
N THR A 213 5.09 33.90 7.63
CA THR A 213 5.29 32.88 6.60
C THR A 213 4.00 32.10 6.58
N ASP A 214 3.31 32.14 5.44
CA ASP A 214 2.05 31.42 5.18
C ASP A 214 2.32 29.91 5.20
N ILE A 215 2.61 29.40 6.41
CA ILE A 215 2.84 28.01 6.68
C ILE A 215 1.46 27.40 6.73
N LYS A 216 1.05 26.80 5.61
CA LYS A 216 -0.18 26.01 5.50
C LYS A 216 -0.38 25.16 6.76
N THR A 217 -1.61 25.06 7.21
CA THR A 217 -1.98 24.17 8.31
C THR A 217 -1.71 22.71 7.93
N LEU A 218 -1.63 21.83 8.93
CA LEU A 218 -1.43 20.41 8.70
C LEU A 218 -2.63 19.81 7.95
N GLU A 219 -3.82 20.32 8.22
CA GLU A 219 -5.08 19.95 7.56
C GLU A 219 -5.09 20.38 6.10
N GLU A 220 -4.65 21.59 5.76
CA GLU A 220 -4.57 22.05 4.37
C GLU A 220 -3.58 21.21 3.56
N ARG A 221 -2.42 20.87 4.13
CA ARG A 221 -1.47 19.96 3.45
C ARG A 221 -2.02 18.55 3.29
N ALA A 222 -2.76 18.06 4.29
CA ALA A 222 -3.43 16.78 4.18
C ALA A 222 -4.47 16.80 3.05
N GLN A 223 -5.21 17.89 2.88
CA GLN A 223 -6.12 18.04 1.75
C GLN A 223 -5.36 18.08 0.41
N GLU A 224 -4.28 18.85 0.30
CA GLU A 224 -3.45 18.89 -0.91
C GLU A 224 -2.89 17.53 -1.29
N LEU A 225 -2.45 16.75 -0.29
CA LEU A 225 -1.98 15.39 -0.51
C LEU A 225 -3.12 14.45 -0.91
N SER A 226 -4.31 14.60 -0.33
CA SER A 226 -5.51 13.88 -0.73
C SER A 226 -5.83 14.15 -2.20
N ASP A 227 -5.86 15.43 -2.60
CA ASP A 227 -6.14 15.87 -3.97
C ASP A 227 -5.07 15.39 -4.96
N LEU A 228 -3.80 15.35 -4.55
CA LEU A 228 -2.73 14.82 -5.36
C LEU A 228 -2.90 13.31 -5.59
N ILE A 229 -3.24 12.55 -4.54
CA ILE A 229 -3.48 11.10 -4.66
C ILE A 229 -4.66 10.84 -5.59
N THR A 230 -5.79 11.52 -5.37
CA THR A 230 -7.02 11.29 -6.16
C THR A 230 -6.90 11.75 -7.61
N SER A 231 -6.10 12.78 -7.90
CA SER A 231 -5.89 13.26 -9.28
C SER A 231 -4.86 12.45 -10.08
N VAL A 232 -3.91 11.79 -9.42
CA VAL A 232 -2.82 11.04 -10.08
C VAL A 232 -3.13 9.56 -10.19
N VAL A 233 -3.71 8.96 -9.14
CA VAL A 233 -3.99 7.52 -9.08
C VAL A 233 -5.44 7.30 -9.46
N GLU A 234 -5.70 6.77 -10.65
CA GLU A 234 -7.03 6.28 -11.03
C GLU A 234 -8.18 7.28 -10.75
N PRO A 235 -8.13 8.50 -11.33
CA PRO A 235 -9.06 9.59 -10.98
C PRO A 235 -10.54 9.20 -11.13
N ASP A 236 -10.86 8.39 -12.13
CA ASP A 236 -12.24 7.96 -12.42
C ASP A 236 -12.80 6.97 -11.39
N GLN A 237 -11.97 6.46 -10.46
CA GLN A 237 -12.36 5.44 -9.47
C GLN A 237 -12.75 6.03 -8.11
N TRP A 238 -12.43 7.29 -7.84
CA TRP A 238 -12.67 7.88 -6.51
C TRP A 238 -14.11 8.36 -6.32
N ALA A 239 -14.70 8.05 -5.16
CA ALA A 239 -16.06 8.45 -4.82
C ALA A 239 -16.29 9.97 -4.87
N GLU A 240 -15.26 10.75 -4.55
CA GLU A 240 -15.32 12.22 -4.60
C GLU A 240 -15.38 12.77 -6.04
N LEU A 241 -14.89 12.00 -7.01
CA LEU A 241 -14.91 12.31 -8.43
C LEU A 241 -16.05 11.60 -9.18
N GLY A 242 -16.96 10.95 -8.45
CA GLY A 242 -18.13 10.25 -9.01
C GLY A 242 -17.89 8.77 -9.36
N GLY A 243 -16.71 8.23 -9.06
CA GLY A 243 -16.41 6.80 -9.16
C GLY A 243 -16.97 5.99 -7.99
N ASP A 244 -16.81 4.68 -8.03
CA ASP A 244 -17.24 3.78 -6.95
C ASP A 244 -16.12 2.86 -6.43
N GLY A 245 -14.92 2.91 -7.02
CA GLY A 245 -13.80 2.02 -6.71
C GLY A 245 -13.12 2.32 -5.38
N ALA A 246 -12.96 3.60 -5.02
CA ALA A 246 -12.14 3.98 -3.85
C ALA A 246 -12.71 5.15 -3.03
N THR A 247 -12.36 5.17 -1.74
CA THR A 247 -12.61 6.29 -0.82
C THR A 247 -11.35 6.59 -0.01
N ILE A 248 -11.10 7.87 0.27
CA ILE A 248 -9.98 8.37 1.06
C ILE A 248 -10.51 9.27 2.18
N ARG A 249 -9.96 9.14 3.38
CA ARG A 249 -10.27 10.04 4.51
C ARG A 249 -9.02 10.30 5.33
N TYR A 250 -8.76 11.56 5.66
CA TYR A 250 -7.70 11.91 6.60
C TYR A 250 -8.19 11.81 8.05
N TYR A 251 -7.44 11.12 8.89
CA TYR A 251 -7.71 11.01 10.32
C TYR A 251 -6.40 10.85 11.11
N ASN A 252 -6.16 11.76 12.06
CA ASN A 252 -5.05 11.70 13.02
C ASN A 252 -3.69 11.33 12.39
N LYS A 253 -3.23 12.14 11.42
CA LYS A 253 -1.95 11.96 10.70
C LYS A 253 -1.86 10.75 9.77
N SER A 254 -2.97 10.08 9.53
CA SER A 254 -3.04 8.96 8.61
C SER A 254 -4.17 9.12 7.60
N PHE A 255 -4.00 8.54 6.41
CA PHE A 255 -5.11 8.31 5.51
C PHE A 255 -5.69 6.92 5.74
N ILE A 256 -7.01 6.88 5.84
CA ILE A 256 -7.81 5.67 5.79
C ILE A 256 -8.30 5.55 4.35
N ILE A 257 -7.78 4.58 3.60
CA ILE A 257 -8.12 4.36 2.19
C ILE A 257 -8.84 3.02 2.07
N THR A 258 -10.07 3.04 1.57
CA THR A 258 -10.79 1.81 1.20
C THR A 258 -10.81 1.72 -0.32
N ALA A 259 -10.05 0.77 -0.87
CA ALA A 259 -9.84 0.62 -2.30
C ALA A 259 -9.46 -0.84 -2.66
N PRO A 260 -9.59 -1.24 -3.94
CA PRO A 260 -9.04 -2.49 -4.46
C PRO A 260 -7.51 -2.50 -4.45
N ASP A 261 -6.92 -3.69 -4.58
CA ASP A 261 -5.48 -3.89 -4.46
C ASP A 261 -4.68 -3.17 -5.55
N TYR A 262 -5.20 -3.07 -6.78
CA TYR A 262 -4.48 -2.38 -7.85
C TYR A 262 -4.30 -0.87 -7.58
N ILE A 263 -5.19 -0.25 -6.79
CA ILE A 263 -5.08 1.16 -6.37
C ILE A 263 -4.03 1.30 -5.27
N HIS A 264 -4.09 0.44 -4.24
CA HIS A 264 -3.06 0.40 -3.17
C HIS A 264 -1.66 0.18 -3.75
N ARG A 265 -1.53 -0.72 -4.75
CA ARG A 265 -0.30 -0.93 -5.50
C ARG A 265 0.21 0.34 -6.19
N GLN A 266 -0.66 1.18 -6.73
CA GLN A 266 -0.23 2.43 -7.38
C GLN A 266 0.21 3.49 -6.37
N ILE A 267 -0.35 3.47 -5.15
CA ILE A 267 0.00 4.41 -4.08
C ILE A 267 1.38 4.08 -3.50
N VAL A 268 1.60 2.85 -3.03
CA VAL A 268 2.81 2.47 -2.27
C VAL A 268 3.61 1.33 -2.91
N GLY A 269 3.06 0.64 -3.91
CA GLY A 269 3.62 -0.60 -4.44
C GLY A 269 3.35 -1.77 -3.50
N TYR A 270 4.24 -2.77 -3.54
CA TYR A 270 4.23 -3.87 -2.57
C TYR A 270 5.55 -3.88 -1.81
N ASP A 271 5.46 -3.90 -0.48
CA ASP A 271 6.60 -3.99 0.45
C ASP A 271 7.39 -5.29 0.28
N PHE A 272 6.69 -6.38 -0.05
CA PHE A 272 7.27 -7.70 -0.27
C PHE A 272 7.88 -7.88 -1.66
N TRP A 273 7.69 -6.91 -2.56
CA TRP A 273 8.28 -6.96 -3.90
C TRP A 273 9.80 -6.96 -3.79
N PRO A 274 10.51 -7.93 -4.40
CA PRO A 274 11.96 -7.96 -4.32
C PRO A 274 12.57 -6.71 -4.97
N SER A 275 13.19 -5.83 -4.18
CA SER A 275 13.83 -4.59 -4.65
C SER A 275 14.93 -4.84 -5.70
N LYS A 276 15.49 -6.06 -5.77
CA LYS A 276 16.42 -6.49 -6.84
C LYS A 276 15.76 -6.70 -8.21
N LEU A 277 14.44 -6.87 -8.25
CA LEU A 277 13.64 -7.03 -9.48
C LEU A 277 13.03 -5.70 -9.95
N GLN A 278 13.08 -4.65 -9.12
CA GLN A 278 12.61 -3.31 -9.48
C GLN A 278 13.72 -2.56 -10.21
N GLN A 279 13.42 -2.07 -11.42
CA GLN A 279 14.20 -1.00 -12.04
C GLN A 279 13.35 0.25 -12.08
N VAL A 280 13.71 1.23 -11.27
CA VAL A 280 13.21 2.59 -11.44
C VAL A 280 13.79 3.12 -12.74
N ARG A 281 12.94 3.28 -13.77
CA ARG A 281 13.29 3.99 -15.00
C ARG A 281 12.69 5.39 -14.92
N LYS A 282 13.54 6.41 -15.07
CA LYS A 282 13.07 7.77 -15.33
C LYS A 282 12.84 7.89 -16.82
N VAL A 283 11.58 7.92 -17.23
CA VAL A 283 11.17 8.24 -18.60
C VAL A 283 10.44 9.56 -18.51
N ASP A 284 11.01 10.60 -19.12
CA ASP A 284 10.39 11.93 -19.20
C ASP A 284 9.98 12.53 -17.83
N GLY A 285 10.87 12.46 -16.84
CA GLY A 285 10.62 12.96 -15.48
C GLY A 285 9.70 12.08 -14.62
N ARG A 286 8.97 11.11 -15.20
CA ARG A 286 8.16 10.13 -14.47
C ARG A 286 8.98 8.92 -14.07
N GLN A 287 8.88 8.51 -12.81
CA GLN A 287 9.45 7.25 -12.35
C GLN A 287 8.47 6.13 -12.68
N THR A 288 8.86 5.22 -13.57
CA THR A 288 8.12 3.98 -13.82
C THR A 288 8.92 2.82 -13.25
N THR A 289 8.28 2.01 -12.40
CA THR A 289 8.87 0.78 -11.88
C THR A 289 8.70 -0.30 -12.93
N VAL A 290 9.78 -0.59 -13.67
CA VAL A 290 9.78 -1.64 -14.70
C VAL A 290 10.46 -2.88 -14.11
N ILE A 291 9.87 -4.05 -14.36
CA ILE A 291 10.35 -5.34 -13.85
C ILE A 291 11.56 -5.80 -14.68
N LYS A 292 12.66 -6.13 -14.03
CA LYS A 292 13.79 -6.82 -14.69
C LYS A 292 13.54 -8.33 -14.72
N PRO A 293 13.88 -9.02 -15.82
CA PRO A 293 13.91 -10.48 -15.81
C PRO A 293 14.91 -10.97 -14.76
N TYR A 294 14.50 -11.97 -13.96
CA TYR A 294 15.41 -12.59 -12.99
C TYR A 294 16.49 -13.40 -13.71
N THR A 295 17.70 -12.85 -13.81
CA THR A 295 18.88 -13.61 -14.24
C THR A 295 19.56 -14.21 -13.01
N LYS A 296 19.51 -15.54 -12.86
CA LYS A 296 20.27 -16.23 -11.81
C LYS A 296 21.76 -15.99 -12.06
N THR A 297 22.41 -15.15 -11.27
CA THR A 297 23.85 -14.91 -11.38
C THR A 297 24.57 -16.24 -11.13
N SER A 298 25.13 -16.83 -12.19
CA SER A 298 26.01 -17.99 -12.07
C SER A 298 27.24 -17.56 -11.27
N THR A 299 27.33 -18.02 -10.02
CA THR A 299 28.53 -17.87 -9.20
C THR A 299 29.63 -18.67 -9.88
N LYS A 300 30.47 -17.99 -10.66
CA LYS A 300 31.60 -18.60 -11.36
C LYS A 300 32.62 -19.02 -10.30
N THR A 301 32.57 -20.28 -9.88
CA THR A 301 33.59 -20.92 -9.04
C THR A 301 34.94 -20.75 -9.74
N ARG A 302 35.80 -19.87 -9.23
CA ARG A 302 37.19 -19.77 -9.66
C ARG A 302 37.90 -21.05 -9.24
N SER A 303 38.05 -22.00 -10.16
CA SER A 303 39.02 -23.08 -10.03
C SER A 303 40.42 -22.47 -10.17
N ASN A 304 41.15 -22.45 -9.05
CA ASN A 304 42.52 -21.96 -8.97
C ASN A 304 43.46 -23.04 -9.51
N THR A 305 43.81 -22.99 -10.79
CA THR A 305 44.91 -23.80 -11.36
C THR A 305 46.19 -22.98 -11.31
N SER A 306 46.95 -23.16 -10.23
CA SER A 306 48.36 -22.75 -10.15
C SER A 306 49.22 -23.86 -10.77
N SER A 307 49.75 -23.62 -11.97
CA SER A 307 50.87 -24.40 -12.50
C SER A 307 52.11 -23.49 -12.56
N LYS A 308 53.06 -23.77 -11.67
CA LYS A 308 54.46 -23.36 -11.80
C LYS A 308 55.08 -24.02 -13.04
N PRO A 309 56.05 -23.37 -13.67
CA PRO A 309 57.44 -23.77 -13.38
C PRO A 309 58.24 -22.67 -12.67
#